data_AF-A0A7S0BEC5-F1
#
_entry.id   AF-A0A7S0BEC5-F1
#
_cell.length_a   1.000
_cell.length_b   1.000
_cell.length_c   1.000
_cell.angle_alpha   90.00
_cell.angle_beta   90.00
_cell.angle_gamma   90.00
#
_symmetry.space_group_name_H-M   'P 1'
#
loop_
_entity.id
_entity.type
_entity.pdbx_description
1 polymer ?
#
loop_
_entity_poly.entity_id
_entity_poly.type
_entity_poly.pdbx_seq_one_letter_code
_entity_poly.pdbx_strand_id
1 'polypeptide(L)'
;NRLSSSRVKNKILVLSGKGGVGKSTFASFLSLALSAQEDMPETGLLDVDICGPSIPHMLSVQGEEVRQSNSGWQPVAVNDNLSVMSVAFLLPGRDNAVAWRGV
;
A
#
# COMPACT_ATOMS: atom_id res chain seq x y z
N ASN A 1 -10.91 -11.24 6.01
CA ASN A 1 -10.41 -10.02 5.35
C ASN A 1 -11.54 -9.05 5.05
N ARG A 2 -11.61 -7.93 5.77
CA ARG A 2 -12.63 -6.87 5.57
C ARG A 2 -12.33 -6.03 4.32
N LEU A 3 -11.05 -5.90 3.92
CA LEU A 3 -10.58 -5.16 2.75
C LEU A 3 -10.52 -5.98 1.44
N SER A 4 -11.50 -6.84 1.18
CA SER A 4 -11.66 -7.48 -0.14
C SER A 4 -12.11 -6.44 -1.18
N SER A 5 -11.59 -6.47 -2.41
CA SER A 5 -11.98 -5.52 -3.49
C SER A 5 -13.49 -5.46 -3.76
N SER A 6 -14.20 -6.58 -3.54
CA SER A 6 -15.67 -6.67 -3.64
C SER A 6 -16.42 -6.06 -2.46
N ARG A 7 -15.75 -5.80 -1.33
CA ARG A 7 -16.32 -5.25 -0.10
C ARG A 7 -15.88 -3.80 0.17
N VAL A 8 -14.86 -3.32 -0.53
CA VAL A 8 -14.40 -1.92 -0.44
C VAL A 8 -15.42 -1.00 -1.11
N LYS A 9 -16.06 -0.15 -0.29
CA LYS A 9 -17.11 0.79 -0.72
C LYS A 9 -16.57 1.92 -1.61
N ASN A 10 -15.42 2.48 -1.22
CA ASN A 10 -14.83 3.66 -1.87
C ASN A 10 -13.41 3.34 -2.35
N LYS A 11 -13.09 3.70 -3.59
CA LYS A 11 -11.77 3.48 -4.20
C LYS A 11 -11.26 4.81 -4.72
N ILE A 12 -10.14 5.29 -4.17
CA ILE A 12 -9.48 6.52 -4.59
C ILE A 12 -8.20 6.15 -5.32
N LEU A 13 -8.07 6.59 -6.57
CA LEU A 13 -6.89 6.34 -7.38
C LEU A 13 -6.04 7.61 -7.43
N VAL A 14 -4.81 7.53 -6.90
CA VAL A 14 -3.85 8.64 -6.91
C VAL A 14 -2.83 8.39 -8.02
N LEU A 15 -2.83 9.22 -9.06
CA LEU A 15 -1.96 9.11 -10.24
C LEU A 15 -1.05 10.33 -10.40
N SER A 16 0.06 10.15 -11.11
CA SER A 16 0.95 11.23 -11.55
C SER A 16 1.52 10.92 -12.93
N GLY A 17 1.66 11.96 -13.76
CA GLY A 17 2.35 11.86 -15.06
C GLY A 17 3.87 12.00 -14.99
N LYS A 18 4.44 12.34 -13.83
CA LYS A 18 5.89 12.52 -13.63
C LYS A 18 6.36 11.96 -12.29
N GLY A 19 7.58 11.43 -12.26
CA GLY A 19 8.26 11.07 -11.01
C GLY A 19 8.56 12.30 -10.15
N GLY A 20 8.62 12.13 -8.83
CA GLY A 20 9.07 13.18 -7.90
C GLY A 20 8.04 14.25 -7.52
N VAL A 21 6.80 14.20 -8.02
CA VAL A 21 5.76 15.22 -7.69
C VAL A 21 5.12 15.04 -6.31
N GLY A 22 5.51 14.00 -5.55
CA GLY A 22 4.94 13.74 -4.22
C GLY A 22 3.68 12.87 -4.20
N LYS A 23 3.40 12.09 -5.25
CA LYS A 23 2.26 11.16 -5.31
C LYS A 23 2.16 10.26 -4.07
N SER A 24 3.26 9.57 -3.73
CA SER A 24 3.31 8.63 -2.61
C SER A 24 3.15 9.34 -1.27
N THR A 25 3.67 10.56 -1.16
CA THR A 25 3.48 11.43 0.00
C THR A 25 2.02 11.76 0.20
N PHE A 26 1.36 12.27 -0.84
CA PHE A 26 -0.06 12.58 -0.78
C PHE A 26 -0.91 11.35 -0.44
N ALA A 27 -0.67 10.22 -1.09
CA ALA A 27 -1.40 8.98 -0.83
C ALA A 27 -1.24 8.50 0.63
N SER A 28 -0.02 8.54 1.16
CA SER A 28 0.26 8.11 2.54
C SER A 28 -0.45 8.99 3.56
N PHE A 29 -0.35 10.31 3.42
CA PHE A 29 -1.01 11.26 4.35
C PHE A 29 -2.53 11.22 4.21
N LEU A 30 -3.06 11.06 2.99
CA LEU A 30 -4.49 10.88 2.78
C LEU A 30 -4.99 9.62 3.50
N SER A 31 -4.30 8.49 3.36
CA SER A 31 -4.68 7.25 4.05
C SER A 31 -4.61 7.39 5.58
N LEU A 32 -3.57 8.05 6.11
CA LEU A 32 -3.49 8.34 7.55
C LEU A 32 -4.66 9.21 8.02
N ALA A 33 -4.95 10.30 7.30
CA ALA A 33 -6.04 11.21 7.65
C ALA A 33 -7.41 10.53 7.61
N LEU A 34 -7.66 9.68 6.61
CA LEU A 34 -8.90 8.89 6.52
C LEU A 34 -9.00 7.86 7.64
N SER A 35 -7.89 7.19 7.98
CA SER A 35 -7.86 6.18 9.06
C SER A 35 -8.07 6.77 10.46
N ALA A 36 -7.75 8.06 10.65
CA ALA A 36 -7.86 8.75 11.93
C ALA A 36 -9.27 9.30 12.24
N GLN A 37 -10.20 9.27 11.28
CA GLN A 37 -11.58 9.71 11.53
C GLN A 37 -12.37 8.58 12.20
N GLU A 38 -13.01 8.86 13.33
CA GLU A 38 -13.74 7.83 14.11
C GLU A 38 -14.91 7.20 13.34
N ASP A 39 -15.59 7.99 12.49
CA ASP A 39 -16.72 7.53 11.69
C ASP A 39 -16.30 6.87 10.35
N MET A 40 -15.00 6.84 10.04
CA MET A 40 -14.54 6.30 8.76
C MET A 40 -14.37 4.77 8.80
N PRO A 41 -14.78 4.07 7.73
CA PRO A 41 -14.46 2.67 7.55
C PRO A 41 -12.96 2.42 7.51
N GLU A 42 -12.57 1.18 7.82
CA GLU A 42 -11.21 0.67 7.68
C GLU A 42 -10.56 1.11 6.36
N THR A 43 -9.38 1.71 6.47
CA THR A 43 -8.65 2.27 5.34
C THR A 43 -7.56 1.29 4.88
N GLY A 44 -7.52 1.04 3.58
CA GLY A 44 -6.46 0.28 2.93
C GLY A 44 -5.67 1.16 1.97
N LEU A 45 -4.34 1.07 2.01
CA LEU A 45 -3.45 1.70 1.03
C LEU A 45 -2.78 0.62 0.18
N LEU A 46 -2.99 0.68 -1.14
CA LEU A 46 -2.37 -0.23 -2.10
C LEU A 46 -1.33 0.54 -2.93
N ASP A 47 -0.08 0.13 -2.81
CA ASP A 47 1.06 0.67 -3.54
C ASP A 47 1.50 -0.30 -4.65
N VAL A 48 1.21 0.07 -5.89
CA VAL A 48 1.59 -0.68 -7.11
C VAL A 48 2.79 -0.05 -7.83
N ASP A 49 3.45 0.94 -7.22
CA ASP A 49 4.54 1.68 -7.84
C ASP A 49 5.88 0.93 -7.72
N ILE A 50 6.22 0.14 -8.74
CA ILE A 50 7.42 -0.70 -8.74
C ILE A 50 8.73 0.09 -8.92
N CYS A 51 8.67 1.29 -9.51
CA CYS A 51 9.85 2.08 -9.88
C CYS A 51 10.44 2.85 -8.70
N GLY A 52 9.74 2.91 -7.58
CA GLY A 52 10.19 3.62 -6.38
C GLY A 52 9.19 3.48 -5.23
N PRO A 53 8.89 2.25 -4.78
CA PRO A 53 7.94 2.02 -3.71
C PRO A 53 8.47 2.65 -2.41
N SER A 54 7.89 3.80 -2.10
CA SER A 54 8.29 4.65 -0.98
C SER A 54 7.34 4.51 0.20
N ILE A 55 6.12 4.02 -0.03
CA ILE A 55 5.05 3.97 0.96
C ILE A 55 5.44 3.16 2.21
N PRO A 56 6.02 1.94 2.11
CA PRO A 56 6.43 1.20 3.32
C PRO A 56 7.42 1.95 4.20
N HIS A 57 8.37 2.67 3.59
CA HIS A 57 9.32 3.51 4.32
C HIS A 57 8.63 4.73 4.93
N MET A 58 7.73 5.39 4.20
CA MET A 58 6.99 6.55 4.70
C MET A 58 6.10 6.22 5.90
N LEU A 59 5.55 5.01 5.95
CA LEU A 59 4.69 4.53 7.02
C LEU A 59 5.45 3.77 8.11
N SER A 60 6.79 3.77 8.09
CA SER A 60 7.65 3.06 9.06
C SER A 60 7.37 1.55 9.19
N VAL A 61 6.93 0.93 8.09
CA VAL A 61 6.69 -0.51 7.97
C VAL A 61 7.63 -1.16 6.94
N GLN A 62 8.79 -0.53 6.71
CA GLN A 62 9.83 -1.13 5.87
C GLN A 62 10.41 -2.36 6.58
N GLY A 63 10.60 -3.46 5.84
CA GLY A 63 11.12 -4.71 6.38
C GLY A 63 10.05 -5.65 6.92
N GLU A 64 8.80 -5.18 7.00
CA GLU A 64 7.65 -6.05 7.20
C GLU A 64 7.42 -6.96 6.00
N GLU A 65 6.92 -8.16 6.26
CA GLU A 65 6.57 -9.14 5.25
C GLU A 65 5.06 -9.37 5.22
N VAL A 66 4.52 -9.52 4.01
CA VAL A 66 3.12 -9.89 3.84
C VAL A 66 2.93 -11.35 4.22
N ARG A 67 1.96 -11.61 5.12
CA ARG A 67 1.64 -12.99 5.50
C ARG A 67 0.77 -13.62 4.43
N GLN A 68 1.16 -14.80 3.98
CA GLN A 68 0.35 -15.59 3.07
C GLN A 68 -0.67 -16.41 3.87
N SER A 69 -1.94 -16.33 3.49
CA SER A 69 -3.04 -17.11 4.06
C SER A 69 -3.72 -17.95 2.97
N ASN A 70 -4.56 -18.90 3.37
CA ASN A 70 -5.40 -19.68 2.45
C ASN A 70 -6.33 -18.80 1.57
N SER A 71 -6.57 -17.55 1.97
CA SER A 71 -7.42 -16.59 1.25
C SER A 71 -6.63 -15.54 0.46
N GLY A 72 -5.32 -15.70 0.33
CA GLY A 72 -4.42 -14.74 -0.31
C GLY A 72 -3.54 -14.01 0.71
N TRP A 73 -3.01 -12.87 0.30
CA TRP A 73 -2.08 -12.09 1.12
C TRP A 73 -2.81 -11.21 2.12
N GLN A 74 -2.25 -11.16 3.33
CA GLN A 74 -2.71 -10.28 4.39
C GLN A 74 -1.86 -8.99 4.35
N PRO A 75 -2.50 -7.81 4.19
CA PRO A 75 -1.82 -6.53 4.25
C PRO A 75 -1.11 -6.32 5.59
N VAL A 76 -0.05 -5.50 5.57
CA VAL A 76 0.69 -5.10 6.76
C VAL A 76 -0.11 -4.03 7.51
N ALA A 77 -0.31 -4.21 8.82
CA ALA A 77 -1.00 -3.21 9.64
C ALA A 77 -0.04 -2.05 9.95
N VAL A 78 -0.53 -0.82 9.76
CA VAL A 78 0.20 0.42 10.10
C VAL A 78 -0.31 0.96 11.44
N ASN A 79 -1.62 0.88 11.66
CA ASN A 79 -2.30 1.12 12.93
C ASN A 79 -3.62 0.31 12.96
N ASP A 80 -4.46 0.50 13.98
CA ASP A 80 -5.70 -0.27 14.17
C ASP A 80 -6.71 -0.14 13.01
N ASN A 81 -6.65 0.95 12.23
CA ASN A 81 -7.61 1.28 11.19
C ASN A 81 -6.98 1.51 9.79
N LEU A 82 -5.66 1.30 9.68
CA LEU A 82 -4.91 1.44 8.44
C LEU A 82 -4.06 0.22 8.20
N SER A 83 -4.26 -0.39 7.03
CA SER A 83 -3.35 -1.41 6.52
C SER A 83 -2.82 -1.04 5.14
N VAL A 84 -1.63 -1.54 4.84
CA VAL A 84 -0.92 -1.25 3.61
C VAL A 84 -0.49 -2.53 2.91
N MET A 85 -0.62 -2.53 1.59
CA MET A 85 -0.09 -3.54 0.70
C MET A 85 0.79 -2.84 -0.31
N SER A 86 2.04 -3.26 -0.45
CA SER A 86 2.98 -2.71 -1.43
C SER A 86 3.70 -3.82 -2.18
N VAL A 87 4.00 -3.59 -3.46
CA VAL A 87 4.87 -4.46 -4.24
C VAL A 87 6.24 -4.62 -3.58
N ALA A 88 6.72 -3.61 -2.83
CA ALA A 88 8.01 -3.70 -2.12
C ALA A 88 8.09 -4.84 -1.11
N PHE A 89 6.98 -5.27 -0.50
CA PHE A 89 6.98 -6.41 0.44
C PHE A 89 7.26 -7.75 -0.24
N LEU A 90 7.23 -7.78 -1.57
CA LEU A 90 7.38 -8.98 -2.38
C LEU A 90 8.75 -9.07 -3.01
N LEU A 91 9.54 -8.00 -2.89
CA LEU A 91 10.86 -7.92 -3.48
C LEU A 91 11.90 -8.32 -2.45
N PRO A 92 12.85 -9.21 -2.79
CA PRO A 92 13.88 -9.66 -1.85
C PRO A 92 14.87 -8.56 -1.44
N GLY A 93 14.79 -7.36 -2.05
CA GLY A 93 15.68 -6.24 -1.79
C GLY A 93 15.24 -5.00 -2.56
N ARG A 94 15.55 -3.82 -2.01
CA ARG A 94 15.07 -2.53 -2.51
C ARG A 94 15.63 -2.16 -3.89
N ASP A 95 16.86 -2.59 -4.16
CA ASP A 95 17.59 -2.32 -5.41
C ASP A 95 17.52 -3.49 -6.40
N ASN A 96 16.75 -4.54 -6.07
CA ASN A 96 16.64 -5.69 -6.94
C ASN A 96 15.83 -5.32 -8.18
N ALA A 97 16.47 -5.45 -9.34
CA ALA A 97 15.80 -5.32 -10.62
C ALA A 97 14.70 -6.38 -10.72
N VAL A 98 13.45 -5.93 -10.72
CA VAL A 98 12.32 -6.83 -10.95
C VAL A 98 12.22 -7.04 -12.46
N ALA A 99 12.54 -8.25 -12.91
CA ALA A 99 12.26 -8.64 -14.28
C ALA A 99 10.74 -8.70 -14.45
N TRP A 100 10.15 -7.62 -14.96
CA TRP A 100 8.74 -7.59 -15.34
C TRP A 100 8.55 -8.53 -16.52
N ARG A 101 8.12 -9.78 -16.25
CA ARG A 101 7.74 -10.72 -17.30
C ARG A 101 6.33 -10.40 -17.75
N GLY A 102 6.22 -9.33 -18.54
CA GLY A 102 5.02 -8.98 -19.28
C GLY A 102 5.19 -9.38 -20.72
N VAL A 103 4.61 -10.54 -21.07
CA VAL A 103 4.05 -10.79 -22.41
C VAL A 103 2.58 -11.06 -22.21
#